data_AF-A0A7V9S580-F1
#
_entry.id   AF-A0A7V9S580-F1
#
_cell.length_a   1.000
_cell.length_b   1.000
_cell.length_c   1.000
_cell.angle_alpha   90.00
_cell.angle_beta   90.00
_cell.angle_gamma   90.00
#
_symmetry.space_group_name_H-M   'P 1'
#
loop_
_entity.id
_entity.type
_entity.pdbx_description
1 polymer ?
#
loop_
_entity_poly.entity_id
_entity_poly.type
_entity_poly.pdbx_seq_one_letter_code
_entity_poly.pdbx_strand_id
1 'polypeptide(L)'
;MKNLKLLSMIALASVMVFSSCKREGCIDPTSLNYDPKAKKDDGSCLYGAVQLSLSSETAGNTPGNQVSTTVKLTAASGLKSLNILKNGLADANYPVIELNGTTKDHEFTYIVENLAIGSTINFSFQATDIRGEQSAAKTFVVTVTAVPAKQVIEISGDIETATWTKGNIYKLNGYCRVQDGKILTIEAGTVIMGDRETKGVLIIQRGGKILANGTASEPIIMTSERAPGLREPGDWGGLVICGRAKNNQGTDVELEGGYGGIHGGNDDNDNSGVVRYVQINYAGIPINPNEEVNSLTMGSVGKGTVIEHVQCAYGLDDAFEWFGGTVNCKYLVAYKCLDDDMDVDFGFSGNIQYALAIRGVSMADQSGSNGFEVDNNGSGALVAPYTSAKFSNVTMIGPKKTRETAISLQFQNAMHLRRSNKIKIYNSFLTGYPNGLFIDGVNTAAHATGDELQLRNVVLAGVEHWGGSGYGSAGTLFTNSPANGDQHPTNPRGVALKTTEAGFDVIAWYNTAGWGNQLLDKWQDAGINLNMFDAGKPTVTPGAGSILLTGADFTNANLSGMENVTFRGAFGATDWTAGWVDWNCALTEYN
;
A
#
# COMPACT_ATOMS: atom_id res chain seq x y z
N MET A 1 -46.83 58.16 -112.17
CA MET A 1 -45.50 57.99 -112.80
C MET A 1 -44.61 57.17 -111.87
N LYS A 2 -44.09 56.04 -112.39
CA LYS A 2 -42.88 55.30 -112.01
C LYS A 2 -42.73 54.65 -110.61
N ASN A 3 -42.73 53.32 -110.66
CA ASN A 3 -42.00 52.32 -109.85
C ASN A 3 -40.79 52.82 -109.04
N LEU A 4 -40.54 52.25 -107.84
CA LEU A 4 -39.64 51.09 -107.59
C LEU A 4 -39.22 50.96 -106.09
N LYS A 5 -39.05 49.70 -105.63
CA LYS A 5 -38.24 49.15 -104.50
C LYS A 5 -38.82 49.01 -103.07
N LEU A 6 -39.11 47.74 -102.72
CA LEU A 6 -38.52 46.92 -101.64
C LEU A 6 -38.31 47.54 -100.23
N LEU A 7 -39.06 47.08 -99.19
CA LEU A 7 -38.54 46.42 -97.95
C LEU A 7 -39.64 46.12 -96.89
N SER A 8 -39.38 45.02 -96.16
CA SER A 8 -39.64 44.67 -94.74
C SER A 8 -41.05 44.42 -94.15
N MET A 9 -41.21 43.15 -93.70
CA MET A 9 -41.73 42.63 -92.41
C MET A 9 -42.42 43.60 -91.41
N ILE A 10 -43.48 43.11 -90.75
CA ILE A 10 -43.50 42.75 -89.31
C ILE A 10 -44.84 42.08 -88.99
N ALA A 11 -44.79 40.83 -88.50
CA ALA A 11 -45.93 40.08 -87.97
C ALA A 11 -45.92 40.16 -86.43
N LEU A 12 -47.13 40.28 -85.87
CA LEU A 12 -47.47 40.43 -84.46
C LEU A 12 -46.82 39.35 -83.57
N ALA A 13 -46.02 39.76 -82.59
CA ALA A 13 -45.50 38.90 -81.53
C ALA A 13 -46.50 38.83 -80.37
N SER A 14 -47.11 37.66 -80.18
CA SER A 14 -47.75 37.28 -78.92
C SER A 14 -46.67 36.77 -77.96
N VAL A 15 -46.46 37.49 -76.86
CA VAL A 15 -45.58 37.08 -75.77
C VAL A 15 -46.24 35.92 -75.02
N MET A 16 -45.92 34.68 -75.39
CA MET A 16 -46.07 33.52 -74.50
C MET A 16 -44.79 33.38 -73.68
N VAL A 17 -44.89 33.70 -72.39
CA VAL A 17 -43.86 33.40 -71.41
C VAL A 17 -43.82 31.89 -71.24
N PHE A 18 -42.88 31.22 -71.91
CA PHE A 18 -42.54 29.82 -71.60
C PHE A 18 -41.84 29.79 -70.25
N SER A 19 -42.61 29.63 -69.19
CA SER A 19 -42.11 29.07 -67.93
C SER A 19 -41.55 27.68 -68.27
N SER A 20 -40.22 27.56 -68.28
CA SER A 20 -39.57 26.25 -68.28
C SER A 20 -40.00 25.54 -66.99
N CYS A 21 -41.03 24.68 -67.06
CA CYS A 21 -41.33 23.72 -66.02
C CYS A 21 -40.10 22.81 -65.88
N LYS A 22 -39.23 23.13 -64.93
CA LYS A 22 -38.15 22.24 -64.50
C LYS A 22 -38.81 20.94 -64.04
N ARG A 23 -38.35 19.80 -64.57
CA ARG A 23 -38.79 18.48 -64.12
C ARG A 23 -38.54 18.37 -62.62
N GLU A 24 -39.61 18.16 -61.88
CA GLU A 24 -39.65 17.98 -60.44
C GLU A 24 -39.41 16.50 -60.11
N GLY A 25 -38.69 16.23 -59.03
CA GLY A 25 -38.27 14.90 -58.59
C GLY A 25 -37.15 14.98 -57.56
N CYS A 26 -36.86 13.88 -56.86
CA CYS A 26 -35.78 13.87 -55.88
C CYS A 26 -34.43 14.19 -56.55
N ILE A 27 -33.78 15.27 -56.10
CA ILE A 27 -32.47 15.70 -56.61
C ILE A 27 -31.29 15.23 -55.75
N ASP A 28 -31.54 14.53 -54.64
CA ASP A 28 -30.49 14.02 -53.76
C ASP A 28 -29.94 12.69 -54.29
N PRO A 29 -28.65 12.62 -54.71
CA PRO A 29 -28.03 11.41 -55.23
C PRO A 29 -27.89 10.28 -54.21
N THR A 30 -28.12 10.54 -52.91
CA THR A 30 -28.09 9.54 -51.83
C THR A 30 -29.46 8.92 -51.53
N SER A 31 -30.52 9.37 -52.19
CA SER A 31 -31.87 8.84 -52.08
C SER A 31 -32.09 7.59 -52.96
N LEU A 32 -32.95 6.69 -52.48
CA LEU A 32 -33.39 5.46 -53.17
C LEU A 32 -34.20 5.73 -54.44
N ASN A 33 -34.79 6.93 -54.57
CA ASN A 33 -35.58 7.33 -55.76
C ASN A 33 -35.03 8.60 -56.42
N TYR A 34 -33.71 8.83 -56.31
CA TYR A 34 -33.02 9.91 -57.00
C TYR A 34 -33.35 9.94 -58.50
N ASP A 35 -33.83 11.08 -59.00
CA ASP A 35 -34.03 11.33 -60.43
C ASP A 35 -32.91 12.26 -60.95
N PRO A 36 -31.89 11.73 -61.66
CA PRO A 36 -30.81 12.55 -62.21
C PRO A 36 -31.27 13.56 -63.27
N LYS A 37 -32.54 13.49 -63.71
CA LYS A 37 -33.15 14.44 -64.65
C LYS A 37 -33.97 15.52 -63.95
N ALA A 38 -34.23 15.40 -62.65
CA ALA A 38 -34.90 16.44 -61.88
C ALA A 38 -33.97 17.65 -61.72
N LYS A 39 -34.51 18.85 -61.93
CA LYS A 39 -33.78 20.13 -61.78
C LYS A 39 -34.32 20.99 -60.65
N LYS A 40 -35.32 20.48 -59.93
CA LYS A 40 -35.97 21.09 -58.79
C LYS A 40 -36.45 19.95 -57.88
N ASP A 41 -36.06 20.00 -56.62
CA ASP A 41 -36.54 19.05 -55.61
C ASP A 41 -38.04 19.20 -55.41
N ASP A 42 -38.74 18.08 -55.39
CA ASP A 42 -40.18 18.01 -55.12
C ASP A 42 -40.49 17.46 -53.73
N GLY A 43 -39.45 17.15 -52.93
CA GLY A 43 -39.58 16.57 -51.61
C GLY A 43 -39.88 15.08 -51.61
N SER A 44 -39.83 14.40 -52.77
CA SER A 44 -40.14 12.96 -52.88
C SER A 44 -39.00 12.04 -52.46
N CYS A 45 -37.82 12.56 -52.05
CA CYS A 45 -36.65 11.74 -51.73
C CYS A 45 -36.92 10.68 -50.65
N LEU A 46 -36.74 9.41 -51.02
CA LEU A 46 -36.84 8.25 -50.14
C LEU A 46 -35.44 7.84 -49.69
N TYR A 47 -35.25 7.63 -48.40
CA TYR A 47 -33.97 7.12 -47.87
C TYR A 47 -34.22 5.86 -47.05
N GLY A 48 -33.23 4.97 -47.02
CA GLY A 48 -33.28 3.78 -46.17
C GLY A 48 -33.36 4.14 -44.69
N ALA A 49 -33.89 3.24 -43.87
CA ALA A 49 -33.94 3.41 -42.42
C ALA A 49 -32.53 3.48 -41.82
N VAL A 50 -32.38 4.26 -40.74
CA VAL A 50 -31.12 4.32 -39.96
C VAL A 50 -30.80 2.93 -39.42
N GLN A 51 -29.64 2.40 -39.79
CA GLN A 51 -29.17 1.10 -39.36
C GLN A 51 -28.19 1.25 -38.20
N LEU A 52 -28.36 0.40 -37.20
CA LEU A 52 -27.47 0.28 -36.05
C LEU A 52 -27.25 -1.20 -35.75
N SER A 53 -25.98 -1.61 -35.63
CA SER A 53 -25.59 -2.95 -35.19
C SER A 53 -24.44 -2.88 -34.20
N LEU A 54 -24.30 -3.93 -33.39
CA LEU A 54 -23.22 -4.07 -32.41
C LEU A 54 -22.31 -5.21 -32.84
N SER A 55 -20.99 -5.08 -32.62
CA SER A 55 -20.05 -6.20 -32.82
C SER A 55 -20.27 -7.33 -31.82
N SER A 56 -20.77 -7.00 -30.62
CA SER A 56 -21.32 -7.94 -29.64
C SER A 56 -22.48 -7.29 -28.89
N GLU A 57 -23.54 -8.06 -28.64
CA GLU A 57 -24.69 -7.63 -27.83
C GLU A 57 -24.53 -7.97 -26.34
N THR A 58 -23.52 -8.77 -25.97
CA THR A 58 -23.23 -9.10 -24.57
C THR A 58 -21.73 -9.15 -24.27
N ALA A 59 -21.38 -8.87 -23.01
CA ALA A 59 -20.06 -9.13 -22.45
C ALA A 59 -20.18 -9.39 -20.95
N GLY A 60 -19.15 -10.00 -20.36
CA GLY A 60 -19.06 -10.13 -18.92
C GLY A 60 -17.62 -10.01 -18.46
N ASN A 61 -17.42 -9.35 -17.33
CA ASN A 61 -16.11 -9.26 -16.69
C ASN A 61 -16.27 -9.04 -15.18
N THR A 62 -15.17 -9.18 -14.46
CA THR A 62 -15.10 -8.92 -13.02
C THR A 62 -15.08 -7.40 -12.75
N PRO A 63 -15.52 -6.94 -11.56
CA PRO A 63 -15.45 -5.53 -11.20
C PRO A 63 -14.07 -4.91 -11.43
N GLY A 64 -14.02 -3.67 -11.91
CA GLY A 64 -12.81 -2.93 -12.22
C GLY A 64 -12.19 -3.25 -13.58
N ASN A 65 -12.63 -4.32 -14.27
CA ASN A 65 -12.13 -4.65 -15.60
C ASN A 65 -13.00 -4.06 -16.72
N GLN A 66 -12.37 -3.79 -17.86
CA GLN A 66 -13.02 -3.19 -19.00
C GLN A 66 -13.71 -4.23 -19.89
N VAL A 67 -14.85 -3.87 -20.45
CA VAL A 67 -15.52 -4.54 -21.58
C VAL A 67 -15.73 -3.55 -22.71
N SER A 68 -15.93 -4.03 -23.93
CA SER A 68 -16.19 -3.17 -25.08
C SER A 68 -17.12 -3.79 -26.13
N THR A 69 -17.72 -2.93 -26.94
CA THR A 69 -18.42 -3.29 -28.18
C THR A 69 -18.27 -2.15 -29.20
N THR A 70 -18.27 -2.47 -30.48
CA THR A 70 -18.29 -1.46 -31.55
C THR A 70 -19.73 -1.27 -32.02
N VAL A 71 -20.22 -0.03 -31.94
CA VAL A 71 -21.50 0.40 -32.49
C VAL A 71 -21.29 0.84 -33.94
N LYS A 72 -21.88 0.11 -34.88
CA LYS A 72 -21.80 0.39 -36.32
C LYS A 72 -23.07 1.06 -36.80
N LEU A 73 -22.92 2.21 -37.43
CA LEU A 73 -24.01 3.11 -37.79
C LEU A 73 -24.03 3.36 -39.30
N THR A 74 -25.22 3.40 -39.89
CA THR A 74 -25.39 3.80 -41.29
C THR A 74 -26.70 4.53 -41.50
N ALA A 75 -26.66 5.71 -42.12
CA ALA A 75 -27.82 6.47 -42.56
C ALA A 75 -27.52 7.11 -43.92
N ALA A 76 -28.29 6.74 -44.95
CA ALA A 76 -28.09 7.28 -46.30
C ALA A 76 -28.30 8.80 -46.37
N SER A 77 -29.25 9.30 -45.58
CA SER A 77 -29.54 10.73 -45.37
C SER A 77 -28.44 11.48 -44.60
N GLY A 78 -27.52 10.77 -43.94
CA GLY A 78 -26.51 11.35 -43.06
C GLY A 78 -26.87 11.20 -41.57
N LEU A 79 -25.89 10.81 -40.76
CA LEU A 79 -26.00 10.64 -39.32
C LEU A 79 -25.98 12.00 -38.60
N LYS A 80 -26.73 12.11 -37.50
CA LYS A 80 -26.79 13.31 -36.65
C LYS A 80 -26.30 13.03 -35.24
N SER A 81 -26.82 12.00 -34.58
CA SER A 81 -26.42 11.72 -33.20
C SER A 81 -26.55 10.24 -32.81
N LEU A 82 -25.80 9.84 -31.79
CA LEU A 82 -25.94 8.57 -31.08
C LEU A 82 -26.28 8.86 -29.61
N ASN A 83 -27.43 8.35 -29.18
CA ASN A 83 -27.85 8.37 -27.78
C ASN A 83 -27.46 7.04 -27.11
N ILE A 84 -26.93 7.14 -25.89
CA ILE A 84 -26.53 5.99 -25.06
C ILE A 84 -27.25 6.12 -23.72
N LEU A 85 -28.04 5.11 -23.36
CA LEU A 85 -28.73 5.05 -22.07
C LEU A 85 -28.15 3.90 -21.25
N LYS A 86 -27.84 4.16 -19.98
CA LYS A 86 -27.44 3.14 -19.00
C LYS A 86 -28.65 2.76 -18.17
N ASN A 87 -29.03 1.48 -18.20
CA ASN A 87 -30.22 0.94 -17.53
C ASN A 87 -31.50 1.73 -17.86
N GLY A 88 -31.60 2.22 -19.10
CA GLY A 88 -32.74 3.01 -19.59
C GLY A 88 -32.71 4.50 -19.18
N LEU A 89 -31.68 4.96 -18.47
CA LEU A 89 -31.54 6.36 -18.05
C LEU A 89 -30.35 7.03 -18.74
N ALA A 90 -30.44 8.35 -18.91
CA ALA A 90 -29.30 9.15 -19.35
C ALA A 90 -28.25 9.17 -18.24
N ASP A 91 -26.98 9.06 -18.61
CA ASP A 91 -25.84 9.02 -17.70
C ASP A 91 -24.84 10.10 -18.09
N ALA A 92 -24.34 10.87 -17.12
CA ALA A 92 -23.44 11.98 -17.36
C ALA A 92 -22.10 11.56 -18.00
N ASN A 93 -21.69 10.30 -17.80
CA ASN A 93 -20.48 9.74 -18.41
C ASN A 93 -20.67 9.36 -19.87
N TYR A 94 -21.92 9.25 -20.33
CA TYR A 94 -22.27 8.87 -21.70
C TYR A 94 -23.21 9.91 -22.33
N PRO A 95 -22.72 11.14 -22.58
CA PRO A 95 -23.51 12.18 -23.23
C PRO A 95 -23.86 11.78 -24.67
N VAL A 96 -24.89 12.42 -25.23
CA VAL A 96 -25.25 12.27 -26.64
C VAL A 96 -24.06 12.64 -27.51
N ILE A 97 -23.71 11.75 -28.45
CA ILE A 97 -22.57 11.91 -29.35
C ILE A 97 -23.06 12.51 -30.66
N GLU A 98 -22.52 13.66 -31.06
CA GLU A 98 -22.77 14.24 -32.38
C GLU A 98 -22.02 13.45 -33.47
N LEU A 99 -22.73 13.16 -34.56
CA LEU A 99 -22.26 12.37 -35.68
C LEU A 99 -22.30 13.17 -36.98
N ASN A 100 -21.55 12.70 -37.97
CA ASN A 100 -21.57 13.22 -39.33
C ASN A 100 -21.27 12.10 -40.34
N GLY A 101 -21.46 12.40 -41.63
CA GLY A 101 -21.29 11.43 -42.69
C GLY A 101 -22.42 10.40 -42.74
N THR A 102 -22.30 9.41 -43.61
CA THR A 102 -23.33 8.39 -43.85
C THR A 102 -23.06 7.08 -43.12
N THR A 103 -21.83 6.86 -42.64
CA THR A 103 -21.41 5.68 -41.86
C THR A 103 -20.48 6.08 -40.72
N LYS A 104 -20.55 5.36 -39.60
CA LYS A 104 -19.66 5.55 -38.45
C LYS A 104 -19.53 4.29 -37.62
N ASP A 105 -18.30 3.96 -37.22
CA ASP A 105 -18.03 3.01 -36.15
C ASP A 105 -17.66 3.80 -34.88
N HIS A 106 -18.29 3.46 -33.75
CA HIS A 106 -18.02 4.04 -32.44
C HIS A 106 -17.63 2.92 -31.47
N GLU A 107 -16.42 2.99 -30.91
CA GLU A 107 -15.97 2.07 -29.88
C GLU A 107 -16.55 2.50 -28.53
N PHE A 108 -17.38 1.64 -27.94
CA PHE A 108 -17.91 1.82 -26.60
C PHE A 108 -17.12 0.95 -25.62
N THR A 109 -16.68 1.55 -24.52
CA THR A 109 -15.98 0.86 -23.43
C THR A 109 -16.66 1.12 -22.10
N TYR A 110 -16.58 0.15 -21.20
CA TYR A 110 -17.17 0.24 -19.86
C TYR A 110 -16.30 -0.49 -18.83
N ILE A 111 -16.03 0.15 -17.70
CA ILE A 111 -15.40 -0.48 -16.54
C ILE A 111 -16.52 -1.10 -15.69
N VAL A 112 -16.45 -2.41 -15.47
CA VAL A 112 -17.48 -3.14 -14.71
C VAL A 112 -17.51 -2.62 -13.27
N GLU A 113 -18.69 -2.21 -12.81
CA GLU A 113 -18.90 -1.72 -11.45
C GLU A 113 -18.84 -2.83 -10.41
N ASN A 114 -18.52 -2.47 -9.17
CA ASN A 114 -18.56 -3.38 -8.03
C ASN A 114 -20.01 -3.65 -7.59
N LEU A 115 -20.72 -4.48 -8.36
CA LEU A 115 -22.07 -4.97 -8.06
C LEU A 115 -22.04 -6.47 -7.74
N ALA A 116 -23.16 -6.98 -7.22
CA ALA A 116 -23.30 -8.42 -6.95
C ALA A 116 -23.07 -9.25 -8.23
N ILE A 117 -22.38 -10.38 -8.11
CA ILE A 117 -22.15 -11.33 -9.22
C ILE A 117 -23.48 -11.71 -9.86
N GLY A 118 -23.53 -11.69 -11.19
CA GLY A 118 -24.74 -11.93 -11.99
C GLY A 118 -25.60 -10.69 -12.23
N SER A 119 -25.29 -9.54 -11.60
CA SER A 119 -25.93 -8.27 -11.94
C SER A 119 -25.67 -7.90 -13.40
N THR A 120 -26.66 -7.32 -14.05
CA THR A 120 -26.55 -6.84 -15.43
C THR A 120 -26.65 -5.33 -15.52
N ILE A 121 -25.83 -4.75 -16.39
CA ILE A 121 -25.88 -3.34 -16.78
C ILE A 121 -26.22 -3.29 -18.26
N ASN A 122 -27.31 -2.63 -18.60
CA ASN A 122 -27.82 -2.55 -19.97
C ASN A 122 -27.46 -1.20 -20.58
N PHE A 123 -26.67 -1.20 -21.65
CA PHE A 123 -26.41 0.00 -22.45
C PHE A 123 -27.23 -0.04 -23.73
N SER A 124 -28.19 0.87 -23.85
CA SER A 124 -29.04 0.98 -25.04
C SER A 124 -28.54 2.09 -25.95
N PHE A 125 -28.34 1.76 -27.22
CA PHE A 125 -27.84 2.63 -28.27
C PHE A 125 -28.95 2.93 -29.28
N GLN A 126 -29.14 4.21 -29.60
CA GLN A 126 -30.08 4.64 -30.64
C GLN A 126 -29.49 5.79 -31.44
N ALA A 127 -29.43 5.65 -32.76
CA ALA A 127 -28.94 6.69 -33.65
C ALA A 127 -30.09 7.50 -34.24
N THR A 128 -29.86 8.79 -34.47
CA THR A 128 -30.76 9.71 -35.16
C THR A 128 -30.05 10.25 -36.40
N ASP A 129 -30.76 10.32 -37.52
CA ASP A 129 -30.25 10.94 -38.75
C ASP A 129 -30.49 12.47 -38.81
N ILE A 130 -29.99 13.14 -39.84
CA ILE A 130 -30.17 14.59 -39.98
C ILE A 130 -31.63 15.04 -40.20
N ARG A 131 -32.52 14.09 -40.53
CA ARG A 131 -33.96 14.33 -40.72
C ARG A 131 -34.75 14.11 -39.42
N GLY A 132 -34.12 13.54 -38.39
CA GLY A 132 -34.76 13.22 -37.12
C GLY A 132 -35.30 11.79 -37.03
N GLU A 133 -35.07 10.95 -38.04
CA GLU A 133 -35.46 9.54 -38.03
C GLU A 133 -34.54 8.73 -37.11
N GLN A 134 -35.12 7.83 -36.32
CA GLN A 134 -34.38 7.04 -35.34
C GLN A 134 -34.18 5.60 -35.81
N SER A 135 -33.04 5.01 -35.45
CA SER A 135 -32.83 3.57 -35.57
C SER A 135 -33.68 2.81 -34.55
N ALA A 136 -33.88 1.51 -34.79
CA ALA A 136 -34.20 0.60 -33.70
C ALA A 136 -33.08 0.66 -32.65
N ALA A 137 -33.44 0.61 -31.37
CA ALA A 137 -32.47 0.56 -30.30
C ALA A 137 -31.80 -0.82 -30.24
N LYS A 138 -30.48 -0.85 -29.97
CA LYS A 138 -29.76 -2.08 -29.65
C LYS A 138 -29.19 -2.00 -28.25
N THR A 139 -29.13 -3.13 -27.57
CA THR A 139 -28.64 -3.19 -26.20
C THR A 139 -27.37 -4.02 -26.14
N PHE A 140 -26.37 -3.48 -25.45
CA PHE A 140 -25.20 -4.20 -24.99
C PHE A 140 -25.38 -4.52 -23.51
N VAL A 141 -25.46 -5.81 -23.18
CA VAL A 141 -25.65 -6.27 -21.80
C VAL A 141 -24.30 -6.63 -21.21
N VAL A 142 -23.91 -5.96 -20.13
CA VAL A 142 -22.71 -6.28 -19.37
C VAL A 142 -23.11 -7.04 -18.11
N THR A 143 -22.61 -8.26 -17.95
CA THR A 143 -22.83 -9.09 -16.76
C THR A 143 -21.61 -9.02 -15.84
N VAL A 144 -21.83 -8.78 -14.54
CA VAL A 144 -20.76 -8.90 -13.54
C VAL A 144 -20.45 -10.37 -13.30
N THR A 145 -19.22 -10.80 -13.61
CA THR A 145 -18.78 -12.19 -13.42
C THR A 145 -17.95 -12.34 -12.15
N ALA A 146 -17.95 -13.55 -11.57
CA ALA A 146 -17.05 -13.89 -10.48
C ALA A 146 -15.59 -13.89 -10.96
N VAL A 147 -14.65 -13.53 -10.07
CA VAL A 147 -13.24 -13.88 -10.26
C VAL A 147 -13.15 -15.41 -10.14
N PRO A 148 -12.60 -16.14 -11.13
CA PRO A 148 -12.37 -17.57 -10.97
C PRO A 148 -11.50 -17.81 -9.74
N ALA A 149 -11.92 -18.69 -8.84
CA ALA A 149 -11.13 -19.02 -7.66
C ALA A 149 -9.75 -19.55 -8.08
N LYS A 150 -8.69 -18.99 -7.51
CA LYS A 150 -7.34 -19.53 -7.67
C LYS A 150 -7.26 -20.94 -7.11
N GLN A 151 -6.46 -21.78 -7.75
CA GLN A 151 -6.13 -23.08 -7.20
C GLN A 151 -5.28 -22.90 -5.94
N VAL A 152 -5.64 -23.58 -4.86
CA VAL A 152 -4.82 -23.67 -3.64
C VAL A 152 -3.81 -24.81 -3.79
N ILE A 153 -2.53 -24.51 -3.63
CA ILE A 153 -1.42 -25.46 -3.62
C ILE A 153 -0.93 -25.58 -2.19
N GLU A 154 -1.11 -26.76 -1.61
CA GLU A 154 -0.62 -27.09 -0.26
C GLU A 154 0.90 -27.28 -0.29
N ILE A 155 1.60 -26.56 0.57
CA ILE A 155 3.04 -26.61 0.77
C ILE A 155 3.31 -27.15 2.17
N SER A 156 4.23 -28.09 2.29
CA SER A 156 4.68 -28.62 3.58
C SER A 156 6.11 -29.14 3.47
N GLY A 157 6.84 -29.14 4.59
CA GLY A 157 8.20 -29.69 4.66
C GLY A 157 9.20 -28.94 3.79
N ASP A 158 10.16 -29.66 3.21
CA ASP A 158 11.22 -29.07 2.40
C ASP A 158 10.72 -28.68 0.99
N ILE A 159 11.01 -27.45 0.60
CA ILE A 159 10.69 -26.83 -0.69
C ILE A 159 11.91 -26.97 -1.61
N GLU A 160 11.73 -27.73 -2.69
CA GLU A 160 12.68 -27.79 -3.80
C GLU A 160 12.74 -26.47 -4.57
N THR A 161 13.74 -26.30 -5.45
CA THR A 161 13.79 -25.12 -6.32
C THR A 161 12.49 -25.00 -7.13
N ALA A 162 11.76 -23.92 -6.94
CA ALA A 162 10.40 -23.77 -7.42
C ALA A 162 10.09 -22.33 -7.84
N THR A 163 9.07 -22.17 -8.67
CA THR A 163 8.46 -20.87 -9.00
C THR A 163 6.99 -20.91 -8.61
N TRP A 164 6.58 -19.97 -7.76
CA TRP A 164 5.21 -19.75 -7.35
C TRP A 164 4.57 -18.64 -8.18
N THR A 165 3.44 -18.94 -8.80
CA THR A 165 2.81 -18.08 -9.82
C THR A 165 1.54 -17.41 -9.31
N LYS A 166 1.24 -16.21 -9.80
CA LYS A 166 0.09 -15.41 -9.32
C LYS A 166 -1.29 -16.00 -9.60
N GLY A 167 -1.36 -17.01 -10.48
CA GLY A 167 -2.57 -17.76 -10.80
C GLY A 167 -2.99 -18.76 -9.71
N ASN A 168 -2.13 -19.00 -8.71
CA ASN A 168 -2.40 -19.90 -7.59
C ASN A 168 -2.34 -19.16 -6.26
N ILE A 169 -2.92 -19.79 -5.23
CA ILE A 169 -2.68 -19.50 -3.83
C ILE A 169 -1.77 -20.61 -3.29
N TYR A 170 -0.72 -20.25 -2.54
CA TYR A 170 0.17 -21.23 -1.91
C TYR A 170 -0.09 -21.26 -0.41
N LYS A 171 -0.61 -22.38 0.11
CA LYS A 171 -0.94 -22.51 1.52
C LYS A 171 0.15 -23.28 2.26
N LEU A 172 0.75 -22.66 3.27
CA LEU A 172 1.83 -23.21 4.10
C LEU A 172 1.23 -24.04 5.23
N ASN A 173 1.54 -25.34 5.26
CA ASN A 173 1.12 -26.27 6.32
C ASN A 173 2.35 -26.68 7.13
N GLY A 174 2.39 -26.18 8.37
CA GLY A 174 3.54 -26.30 9.25
C GLY A 174 4.76 -25.55 8.70
N TYR A 175 5.93 -26.03 9.10
CA TYR A 175 7.19 -25.41 8.76
C TYR A 175 7.65 -25.79 7.34
N CYS A 176 7.57 -24.84 6.42
CA CYS A 176 7.91 -25.01 5.01
C CYS A 176 9.29 -24.39 4.73
N ARG A 177 10.26 -25.17 4.23
CA ARG A 177 11.68 -24.80 4.26
C ARG A 177 12.33 -24.75 2.90
N VAL A 178 12.92 -23.62 2.52
CA VAL A 178 13.84 -23.54 1.39
C VAL A 178 15.24 -23.86 1.89
N GLN A 179 15.76 -25.04 1.54
CA GLN A 179 17.03 -25.57 2.03
C GLN A 179 18.26 -24.98 1.30
N ASP A 180 19.46 -25.25 1.81
CA ASP A 180 20.73 -24.81 1.19
C ASP A 180 20.82 -25.19 -0.30
N GLY A 181 21.22 -24.24 -1.13
CA GLY A 181 21.32 -24.39 -2.58
C GLY A 181 19.98 -24.39 -3.33
N LYS A 182 18.84 -24.28 -2.65
CA LYS A 182 17.51 -24.17 -3.27
C LYS A 182 17.10 -22.71 -3.43
N ILE A 183 16.27 -22.45 -4.45
CA ILE A 183 15.76 -21.11 -4.75
C ILE A 183 14.24 -21.18 -4.89
N LEU A 184 13.54 -20.39 -4.09
CA LEU A 184 12.11 -20.15 -4.24
C LEU A 184 11.90 -18.80 -4.94
N THR A 185 11.35 -18.83 -6.15
CA THR A 185 10.95 -17.62 -6.89
C THR A 185 9.45 -17.41 -6.71
N ILE A 186 9.03 -16.19 -6.38
CA ILE A 186 7.61 -15.85 -6.19
C ILE A 186 7.28 -14.69 -7.13
N GLU A 187 6.33 -14.92 -8.05
CA GLU A 187 5.87 -13.90 -8.99
C GLU A 187 5.12 -12.77 -8.27
N ALA A 188 5.22 -11.55 -8.79
CA ALA A 188 4.44 -10.41 -8.33
C ALA A 188 2.93 -10.72 -8.35
N GLY A 189 2.19 -10.28 -7.32
CA GLY A 189 0.76 -10.55 -7.16
C GLY A 189 0.41 -11.96 -6.64
N THR A 190 1.40 -12.79 -6.31
CA THR A 190 1.15 -14.11 -5.71
C THR A 190 0.63 -13.96 -4.28
N VAL A 191 -0.34 -14.81 -3.93
CA VAL A 191 -0.91 -14.91 -2.59
C VAL A 191 -0.37 -16.18 -1.92
N ILE A 192 0.14 -16.01 -0.71
CA ILE A 192 0.61 -17.08 0.17
C ILE A 192 -0.23 -17.02 1.44
N MET A 193 -0.76 -18.15 1.87
CA MET A 193 -1.55 -18.26 3.08
C MET A 193 -0.84 -19.13 4.11
N GLY A 194 -0.86 -18.74 5.38
CA GLY A 194 -0.43 -19.60 6.48
C GLY A 194 -1.62 -20.36 7.08
N ASP A 195 -1.47 -21.67 7.24
CA ASP A 195 -2.43 -22.51 7.96
C ASP A 195 -2.36 -22.26 9.46
N ARG A 196 -3.52 -22.05 10.11
CA ARG A 196 -3.57 -21.68 11.52
C ARG A 196 -3.30 -22.84 12.45
N GLU A 197 -3.88 -24.00 12.14
CA GLU A 197 -3.78 -25.17 13.00
C GLU A 197 -2.33 -25.65 13.13
N THR A 198 -1.62 -25.65 12.02
CA THR A 198 -0.22 -26.11 11.94
C THR A 198 0.80 -25.01 12.18
N LYS A 199 0.35 -23.78 12.44
CA LYS A 199 1.21 -22.59 12.57
C LYS A 199 2.12 -22.42 11.35
N GLY A 200 1.56 -22.38 10.15
CA GLY A 200 2.31 -22.34 8.89
C GLY A 200 3.42 -21.27 8.91
N VAL A 201 4.64 -21.65 8.53
CA VAL A 201 5.81 -20.75 8.49
C VAL A 201 6.59 -20.98 7.19
N LEU A 202 7.02 -19.89 6.54
CA LEU A 202 7.98 -19.98 5.45
C LEU A 202 9.38 -19.68 5.98
N ILE A 203 10.29 -20.65 5.89
CA ILE A 203 11.65 -20.55 6.42
C ILE A 203 12.65 -20.67 5.27
N ILE A 204 13.47 -19.64 5.09
CA ILE A 204 14.60 -19.64 4.18
C ILE A 204 15.83 -20.00 5.00
N GLN A 205 16.30 -21.24 4.88
CA GLN A 205 17.47 -21.72 5.63
C GLN A 205 18.75 -21.09 5.09
N ARG A 206 19.83 -21.15 5.89
CA ARG A 206 21.17 -20.72 5.45
C ARG A 206 21.52 -21.32 4.09
N GLY A 207 21.78 -20.44 3.13
CA GLY A 207 22.16 -20.78 1.76
C GLY A 207 21.00 -21.13 0.81
N GLY A 208 19.78 -21.24 1.33
CA GLY A 208 18.56 -21.13 0.54
C GLY A 208 18.33 -19.68 0.11
N LYS A 209 17.53 -19.47 -0.94
CA LYS A 209 17.19 -18.12 -1.43
C LYS A 209 15.71 -17.96 -1.68
N ILE A 210 15.20 -16.76 -1.36
CA ILE A 210 13.88 -16.29 -1.74
C ILE A 210 14.02 -15.17 -2.78
N LEU A 211 13.28 -15.25 -3.88
CA LEU A 211 13.16 -14.18 -4.88
C LEU A 211 11.69 -13.74 -4.92
N ALA A 212 11.27 -13.03 -3.87
CA ALA A 212 9.96 -12.41 -3.74
C ALA A 212 10.05 -10.96 -4.25
N ASN A 213 9.88 -10.78 -5.56
CA ASN A 213 10.08 -9.48 -6.21
C ASN A 213 8.75 -8.95 -6.74
N GLY A 214 7.87 -8.54 -5.82
CA GLY A 214 6.61 -7.88 -6.13
C GLY A 214 6.82 -6.52 -6.81
N THR A 215 5.71 -5.87 -7.14
CA THR A 215 5.71 -4.49 -7.65
C THR A 215 4.72 -3.65 -6.87
N ALA A 216 4.82 -2.33 -7.00
CA ALA A 216 3.88 -1.45 -6.31
C ALA A 216 2.41 -1.70 -6.71
N SER A 217 2.15 -2.13 -7.95
CA SER A 217 0.81 -2.45 -8.45
C SER A 217 0.39 -3.92 -8.22
N GLU A 218 1.36 -4.82 -8.02
CA GLU A 218 1.13 -6.25 -7.79
C GLU A 218 2.04 -6.71 -6.63
N PRO A 219 1.79 -6.27 -5.38
CA PRO A 219 2.55 -6.74 -4.23
C PRO A 219 2.34 -8.25 -4.04
N ILE A 220 3.34 -8.93 -3.48
CA ILE A 220 3.18 -10.31 -2.99
C ILE A 220 2.49 -10.22 -1.63
N ILE A 221 1.46 -11.04 -1.42
CA ILE A 221 0.67 -11.02 -0.20
C ILE A 221 0.91 -12.33 0.55
N MET A 222 1.40 -12.25 1.78
CA MET A 222 1.50 -13.36 2.73
C MET A 222 0.54 -13.08 3.88
N THR A 223 -0.43 -13.97 4.15
CA THR A 223 -1.54 -13.65 5.06
C THR A 223 -2.14 -14.89 5.74
N SER A 224 -3.00 -14.68 6.73
CA SER A 224 -3.90 -15.71 7.28
C SER A 224 -4.80 -16.35 6.22
N GLU A 225 -4.98 -17.67 6.30
CA GLU A 225 -5.96 -18.42 5.51
C GLU A 225 -7.43 -18.11 5.83
N ARG A 226 -7.70 -17.46 6.97
CA ARG A 226 -9.07 -17.24 7.42
C ARG A 226 -9.77 -16.21 6.56
N ALA A 227 -11.10 -16.37 6.47
CA ALA A 227 -11.95 -15.48 5.71
C ALA A 227 -11.85 -14.01 6.20
N PRO A 228 -12.07 -13.03 5.31
CA PRO A 228 -12.13 -11.62 5.69
C PRO A 228 -13.05 -11.39 6.91
N GLY A 229 -12.62 -10.52 7.83
CA GLY A 229 -13.32 -10.25 9.09
C GLY A 229 -13.16 -11.30 10.18
N LEU A 230 -12.58 -12.47 9.89
CA LEU A 230 -12.26 -13.50 10.89
C LEU A 230 -10.77 -13.61 11.21
N ARG A 231 -9.89 -12.88 10.52
CA ARG A 231 -8.45 -12.95 10.71
C ARG A 231 -8.04 -12.33 12.04
N GLU A 232 -7.11 -12.97 12.73
CA GLU A 232 -6.59 -12.55 14.03
C GLU A 232 -5.06 -12.47 13.97
N PRO A 233 -4.41 -11.56 14.72
CA PRO A 233 -2.97 -11.62 14.92
C PRO A 233 -2.53 -13.02 15.34
N GLY A 234 -1.51 -13.54 14.68
CA GLY A 234 -0.97 -14.87 14.94
C GLY A 234 -1.83 -16.02 14.48
N ASP A 235 -2.56 -15.78 13.38
CA ASP A 235 -3.15 -16.85 12.61
C ASP A 235 -2.09 -17.74 11.94
N TRP A 236 -0.85 -17.28 11.76
CA TRP A 236 0.24 -18.08 11.20
C TRP A 236 1.61 -17.53 11.63
N GLY A 237 2.70 -18.24 11.33
CA GLY A 237 4.00 -17.92 11.92
C GLY A 237 4.87 -16.90 11.17
N GLY A 238 4.58 -16.53 9.92
CA GLY A 238 5.34 -15.48 9.23
C GLY A 238 6.48 -15.98 8.33
N LEU A 239 7.40 -15.06 8.02
CA LEU A 239 8.57 -15.29 7.16
C LEU A 239 9.85 -15.26 7.99
N VAL A 240 10.61 -16.34 7.94
CA VAL A 240 11.91 -16.48 8.59
C VAL A 240 13.01 -16.54 7.54
N ILE A 241 14.07 -15.74 7.71
CA ILE A 241 15.25 -15.77 6.84
C ILE A 241 16.50 -15.98 7.70
N CYS A 242 17.18 -17.09 7.47
CA CYS A 242 18.43 -17.45 8.12
C CYS A 242 19.61 -17.22 7.17
N GLY A 243 20.49 -16.28 7.52
CA GLY A 243 21.71 -15.96 6.79
C GLY A 243 23.00 -16.40 7.49
N ARG A 244 24.12 -16.11 6.84
CA ARG A 244 25.48 -16.48 7.26
C ARG A 244 26.33 -15.30 7.78
N ALA A 245 25.72 -14.13 8.00
CA ALA A 245 26.42 -12.98 8.54
C ALA A 245 26.71 -13.14 10.04
N LYS A 246 27.62 -12.30 10.56
CA LYS A 246 28.01 -12.37 11.97
C LYS A 246 26.85 -11.96 12.88
N ASN A 247 26.84 -12.57 14.05
CA ASN A 247 26.06 -12.21 15.22
C ASN A 247 26.98 -12.38 16.46
N ASN A 248 26.47 -12.10 17.65
CA ASN A 248 27.23 -12.27 18.90
C ASN A 248 26.80 -13.48 19.76
N GLN A 249 26.02 -14.41 19.18
CA GLN A 249 25.59 -15.67 19.80
C GLN A 249 26.45 -16.87 19.36
N GLY A 250 26.92 -16.87 18.11
CA GLY A 250 27.74 -17.94 17.55
C GLY A 250 27.62 -18.07 16.03
N THR A 251 28.39 -18.99 15.45
CA THR A 251 28.39 -19.20 13.99
C THR A 251 27.35 -20.22 13.52
N ASP A 252 26.70 -20.92 14.46
CA ASP A 252 25.75 -21.99 14.19
C ASP A 252 24.76 -22.03 15.35
N VAL A 253 23.78 -21.13 15.31
CA VAL A 253 22.82 -20.90 16.38
C VAL A 253 21.41 -21.09 15.86
N GLU A 254 20.55 -21.65 16.69
CA GLU A 254 19.13 -21.79 16.39
C GLU A 254 18.40 -20.56 16.89
N LEU A 255 17.49 -20.02 16.07
CA LEU A 255 16.52 -19.03 16.51
C LEU A 255 15.70 -19.59 17.68
N GLU A 256 15.22 -18.71 18.54
CA GLU A 256 14.36 -19.11 19.65
C GLU A 256 13.10 -19.87 19.18
N GLY A 257 12.49 -20.65 20.06
CA GLY A 257 11.37 -21.52 19.70
C GLY A 257 11.78 -22.90 19.18
N GLY A 258 13.05 -23.11 18.82
CA GLY A 258 13.59 -24.45 18.49
C GLY A 258 12.92 -25.12 17.30
N TYR A 259 12.51 -24.33 16.28
CA TYR A 259 11.80 -24.82 15.08
C TYR A 259 12.74 -25.11 13.90
N GLY A 260 14.04 -25.22 14.15
CA GLY A 260 15.07 -25.56 13.17
C GLY A 260 15.53 -24.38 12.31
N GLY A 261 15.27 -23.13 12.70
CA GLY A 261 15.78 -21.93 12.03
C GLY A 261 17.24 -21.68 12.38
N ILE A 262 18.19 -22.30 11.68
CA ILE A 262 19.61 -22.20 12.01
C ILE A 262 20.26 -21.04 11.26
N HIS A 263 20.84 -20.08 11.99
CA HIS A 263 21.49 -18.89 11.46
C HIS A 263 22.91 -18.69 12.01
N GLY A 264 23.62 -17.70 11.48
CA GLY A 264 24.98 -17.35 11.90
C GLY A 264 26.06 -17.86 10.96
N GLY A 265 27.22 -17.21 11.06
CA GLY A 265 28.38 -17.47 10.23
C GLY A 265 29.38 -16.31 10.32
N ASN A 266 30.22 -16.19 9.29
CA ASN A 266 31.26 -15.15 9.20
C ASN A 266 31.19 -14.32 7.91
N ASP A 267 30.13 -14.47 7.12
CA ASP A 267 29.98 -13.82 5.81
C ASP A 267 28.97 -12.66 5.87
N ASP A 268 29.48 -11.47 6.19
CA ASP A 268 28.67 -10.26 6.22
C ASP A 268 28.15 -9.86 4.82
N ASN A 269 28.63 -10.49 3.73
CA ASN A 269 28.13 -10.28 2.36
C ASN A 269 27.16 -11.37 1.90
N ASP A 270 26.73 -12.28 2.80
CA ASP A 270 25.77 -13.33 2.47
C ASP A 270 24.51 -12.76 1.81
N ASN A 271 23.91 -13.57 0.93
CA ASN A 271 22.78 -13.17 0.10
C ASN A 271 21.70 -14.25 0.08
N SER A 272 20.65 -14.00 0.87
CA SER A 272 19.43 -14.81 0.98
C SER A 272 18.38 -14.48 -0.09
N GLY A 273 18.66 -13.53 -0.98
CA GLY A 273 17.83 -13.16 -2.12
C GLY A 273 17.18 -11.78 -2.02
N VAL A 274 15.90 -11.68 -2.39
CA VAL A 274 15.13 -10.45 -2.52
C VAL A 274 13.76 -10.61 -1.87
N VAL A 275 13.40 -9.67 -1.01
CA VAL A 275 12.05 -9.45 -0.48
C VAL A 275 11.68 -8.01 -0.83
N ARG A 276 10.86 -7.83 -1.86
CA ARG A 276 10.48 -6.52 -2.39
C ARG A 276 8.98 -6.42 -2.66
N TYR A 277 8.34 -5.35 -2.20
CA TYR A 277 6.88 -5.14 -2.33
C TYR A 277 6.09 -6.35 -1.81
N VAL A 278 6.32 -6.66 -0.53
CA VAL A 278 5.71 -7.81 0.17
C VAL A 278 4.88 -7.30 1.33
N GLN A 279 3.66 -7.83 1.46
CA GLN A 279 2.81 -7.64 2.63
C GLN A 279 2.80 -8.93 3.44
N ILE A 280 3.02 -8.84 4.75
CA ILE A 280 3.00 -9.95 5.70
C ILE A 280 1.96 -9.60 6.76
N ASN A 281 0.78 -10.19 6.65
CA ASN A 281 -0.38 -9.81 7.44
C ASN A 281 -0.77 -10.94 8.41
N TYR A 282 -1.14 -10.61 9.64
CA TYR A 282 -1.67 -11.56 10.63
C TYR A 282 -0.69 -12.67 11.05
N ALA A 283 0.61 -12.43 10.85
CA ALA A 283 1.68 -13.35 11.18
C ALA A 283 2.10 -13.23 12.66
N GLY A 284 3.19 -13.89 13.04
CA GLY A 284 3.77 -13.87 14.37
C GLY A 284 3.03 -14.80 15.32
N ILE A 285 3.69 -15.79 15.91
CA ILE A 285 3.02 -16.76 16.79
C ILE A 285 3.98 -17.39 17.80
N PRO A 286 3.57 -17.57 19.07
CA PRO A 286 4.29 -18.38 20.03
C PRO A 286 4.47 -19.81 19.52
N ILE A 287 5.71 -20.24 19.33
CA ILE A 287 6.04 -21.64 19.03
C ILE A 287 6.10 -22.43 20.34
N ASN A 288 6.78 -21.87 21.33
CA ASN A 288 6.76 -22.30 22.73
C ASN A 288 6.28 -21.14 23.63
N PRO A 289 6.05 -21.36 24.93
CA PRO A 289 5.68 -20.27 25.84
C PRO A 289 6.78 -19.20 25.95
N ASN A 290 6.50 -17.97 25.50
CA ASN A 290 7.44 -16.84 25.43
C ASN A 290 8.65 -17.11 24.52
N GLU A 291 8.44 -17.91 23.47
CA GLU A 291 9.38 -18.04 22.36
C GLU A 291 8.58 -18.09 21.06
N GLU A 292 8.70 -17.05 20.26
CA GLU A 292 7.79 -16.74 19.17
C GLU A 292 8.52 -16.73 17.81
N VAL A 293 7.75 -16.84 16.72
CA VAL A 293 8.18 -16.33 15.41
C VAL A 293 7.48 -15.00 15.18
N ASN A 294 8.12 -14.11 14.43
CA ASN A 294 7.65 -12.75 14.16
C ASN A 294 6.96 -12.65 12.80
N SER A 295 6.49 -11.46 12.45
CA SER A 295 6.02 -11.24 11.07
C SER A 295 7.16 -11.42 10.07
N LEU A 296 8.29 -10.74 10.29
CA LEU A 296 9.54 -10.98 9.56
C LEU A 296 10.69 -11.18 10.54
N THR A 297 11.13 -12.44 10.69
CA THR A 297 12.29 -12.83 11.50
C THR A 297 13.54 -12.91 10.63
N MET A 298 14.59 -12.20 11.02
CA MET A 298 15.85 -12.10 10.27
C MET A 298 17.04 -12.55 11.12
N GLY A 299 17.40 -13.83 11.02
CA GLY A 299 18.58 -14.38 11.69
C GLY A 299 19.83 -14.20 10.84
N SER A 300 20.79 -13.38 11.28
CA SER A 300 22.11 -13.24 10.63
C SER A 300 22.07 -12.98 9.12
N VAL A 301 21.07 -12.22 8.63
CA VAL A 301 20.93 -11.93 7.21
C VAL A 301 22.05 -10.98 6.75
N GLY A 302 22.75 -11.33 5.68
CA GLY A 302 23.87 -10.56 5.13
C GLY A 302 23.45 -9.37 4.26
N LYS A 303 24.36 -8.41 4.07
CA LYS A 303 24.09 -7.18 3.29
C LYS A 303 24.03 -7.40 1.77
N GLY A 304 24.25 -8.63 1.31
CA GLY A 304 23.99 -9.02 -0.07
C GLY A 304 22.50 -9.25 -0.37
N THR A 305 21.69 -9.44 0.67
CA THR A 305 20.22 -9.58 0.58
C THR A 305 19.55 -8.23 0.39
N VAL A 306 18.48 -8.18 -0.40
CA VAL A 306 17.63 -6.99 -0.57
C VAL A 306 16.33 -7.18 0.19
N ILE A 307 16.04 -6.28 1.13
CA ILE A 307 14.75 -6.21 1.83
C ILE A 307 14.24 -4.77 1.71
N GLU A 308 13.23 -4.53 0.89
CA GLU A 308 12.67 -3.19 0.75
C GLU A 308 11.19 -3.17 0.36
N HIS A 309 10.44 -2.14 0.78
CA HIS A 309 8.98 -2.10 0.59
C HIS A 309 8.31 -3.34 1.18
N VAL A 310 8.46 -3.51 2.49
CA VAL A 310 7.85 -4.61 3.25
C VAL A 310 6.88 -4.04 4.26
N GLN A 311 5.65 -4.54 4.25
CA GLN A 311 4.64 -4.25 5.25
C GLN A 311 4.47 -5.47 6.14
N CYS A 312 4.54 -5.30 7.45
CA CYS A 312 4.06 -6.25 8.44
C CYS A 312 2.83 -5.62 9.11
N ALA A 313 1.67 -6.29 9.04
CA ALA A 313 0.43 -5.74 9.58
C ALA A 313 -0.32 -6.73 10.46
N TYR A 314 -0.84 -6.24 11.60
CA TYR A 314 -1.61 -7.05 12.54
C TYR A 314 -0.89 -8.34 12.97
N GLY A 315 0.45 -8.33 13.09
CA GLY A 315 1.19 -9.46 13.66
C GLY A 315 0.88 -9.64 15.15
N LEU A 316 0.92 -10.88 15.68
CA LEU A 316 0.77 -11.13 17.14
C LEU A 316 2.03 -10.77 17.92
N ASP A 317 3.13 -10.74 17.22
CA ASP A 317 4.45 -10.46 17.78
C ASP A 317 5.12 -9.36 16.96
N ASP A 318 6.44 -9.26 17.03
CA ASP A 318 7.16 -8.19 16.37
C ASP A 318 6.88 -8.08 14.88
N ALA A 319 6.86 -6.83 14.41
CA ALA A 319 6.76 -6.56 12.98
C ALA A 319 8.06 -6.97 12.26
N PHE A 320 9.20 -6.53 12.79
CA PHE A 320 10.52 -6.81 12.24
C PHE A 320 11.47 -7.11 13.38
N GLU A 321 12.06 -8.30 13.36
CA GLU A 321 13.09 -8.66 14.34
C GLU A 321 14.38 -9.08 13.66
N TRP A 322 15.49 -8.47 14.11
CA TRP A 322 16.84 -8.80 13.66
C TRP A 322 17.61 -9.52 14.76
N PHE A 323 17.87 -10.81 14.53
CA PHE A 323 18.79 -11.61 15.33
C PHE A 323 20.20 -11.58 14.69
N GLY A 324 20.90 -10.48 14.89
CA GLY A 324 22.23 -10.25 14.32
C GLY A 324 22.21 -10.03 12.80
N GLY A 325 23.41 -10.00 12.19
CA GLY A 325 23.58 -9.80 10.74
C GLY A 325 23.87 -8.36 10.33
N THR A 326 23.82 -8.11 9.02
CA THR A 326 24.26 -6.85 8.40
C THR A 326 23.34 -6.36 7.27
N VAL A 327 22.20 -7.03 7.04
CA VAL A 327 21.25 -6.66 5.99
C VAL A 327 20.84 -5.19 6.07
N ASN A 328 20.79 -4.52 4.92
CA ASN A 328 20.24 -3.18 4.84
C ASN A 328 18.78 -3.26 4.42
N CYS A 329 17.92 -2.44 5.03
CA CYS A 329 16.50 -2.42 4.72
C CYS A 329 16.02 -1.01 4.35
N LYS A 330 15.01 -0.91 3.49
CA LYS A 330 14.42 0.39 3.12
C LYS A 330 12.91 0.31 2.94
N TYR A 331 12.16 1.34 3.34
CA TYR A 331 10.69 1.39 3.17
C TYR A 331 9.98 0.25 3.92
N LEU A 332 10.08 0.27 5.25
CA LEU A 332 9.43 -0.70 6.14
C LEU A 332 8.15 -0.11 6.74
N VAL A 333 7.09 -0.91 6.83
CA VAL A 333 5.82 -0.50 7.44
C VAL A 333 5.41 -1.53 8.50
N ALA A 334 5.44 -1.13 9.77
CA ALA A 334 4.78 -1.84 10.86
C ALA A 334 3.40 -1.22 11.06
N TYR A 335 2.34 -1.98 10.83
CA TYR A 335 0.98 -1.48 10.92
C TYR A 335 0.17 -2.33 11.89
N LYS A 336 -0.05 -1.80 13.09
CA LYS A 336 -0.94 -2.41 14.08
C LYS A 336 -0.53 -3.82 14.52
N CYS A 337 0.76 -4.13 14.53
CA CYS A 337 1.26 -5.33 15.20
C CYS A 337 1.01 -5.25 16.71
N LEU A 338 0.96 -6.40 17.37
CA LEU A 338 0.64 -6.49 18.77
C LEU A 338 1.87 -6.18 19.63
N ASP A 339 3.05 -6.74 19.32
CA ASP A 339 4.28 -6.44 20.08
C ASP A 339 5.18 -5.39 19.45
N ASP A 340 6.51 -5.51 19.44
CA ASP A 340 7.40 -4.40 19.09
C ASP A 340 7.40 -4.11 17.59
N ASP A 341 7.51 -2.82 17.23
CA ASP A 341 7.54 -2.44 15.80
C ASP A 341 8.91 -2.77 15.17
N MET A 342 9.99 -2.68 15.96
CA MET A 342 11.38 -2.94 15.57
C MET A 342 12.13 -3.54 16.77
N ASP A 343 12.32 -4.86 16.80
CA ASP A 343 13.24 -5.50 17.76
C ASP A 343 14.59 -5.77 17.10
N VAL A 344 15.65 -5.35 17.77
CA VAL A 344 17.00 -5.34 17.23
C VAL A 344 17.95 -5.91 18.25
N ASP A 345 18.46 -7.12 17.97
CA ASP A 345 19.32 -7.83 18.90
C ASP A 345 20.54 -8.51 18.23
N PHE A 346 21.33 -9.18 19.05
CA PHE A 346 22.38 -10.14 18.72
C PHE A 346 23.48 -9.63 17.80
N GLY A 347 23.81 -8.34 17.94
CA GLY A 347 24.94 -7.76 17.23
C GLY A 347 24.58 -7.20 15.85
N PHE A 348 23.30 -7.01 15.55
CA PHE A 348 22.87 -6.50 14.25
C PHE A 348 23.46 -5.10 13.96
N SER A 349 23.96 -4.91 12.73
CA SER A 349 24.73 -3.71 12.35
C SER A 349 24.41 -3.16 10.96
N GLY A 350 23.24 -3.48 10.42
CA GLY A 350 22.76 -2.99 9.13
C GLY A 350 22.32 -1.51 9.11
N ASN A 351 22.04 -1.00 7.92
CA ASN A 351 21.47 0.33 7.69
C ASN A 351 19.98 0.21 7.33
N ILE A 352 19.13 0.99 8.00
CA ILE A 352 17.68 1.04 7.78
C ILE A 352 17.28 2.48 7.49
N GLN A 353 16.57 2.70 6.38
CA GLN A 353 16.08 4.03 6.02
C GLN A 353 14.61 4.01 5.58
N TYR A 354 13.82 4.99 6.02
CA TYR A 354 12.38 5.06 5.80
C TYR A 354 11.62 3.88 6.43
N ALA A 355 11.32 4.02 7.71
CA ALA A 355 10.47 3.08 8.42
C ALA A 355 9.27 3.81 9.04
N LEU A 356 8.08 3.26 8.88
CA LEU A 356 6.84 3.76 9.46
C LEU A 356 6.28 2.72 10.43
N ALA A 357 5.96 3.14 11.65
CA ALA A 357 5.16 2.36 12.57
C ALA A 357 3.86 3.11 12.92
N ILE A 358 2.72 2.43 12.94
CA ILE A 358 1.44 2.97 13.41
C ILE A 358 0.76 1.96 14.32
N ARG A 359 0.56 2.32 15.59
CA ARG A 359 -0.06 1.47 16.61
C ARG A 359 -1.58 1.62 16.66
N GLY A 360 -2.26 0.54 17.03
CA GLY A 360 -3.68 0.59 17.38
C GLY A 360 -3.89 0.69 18.89
N VAL A 361 -4.95 1.36 19.31
CA VAL A 361 -5.19 1.72 20.73
C VAL A 361 -5.24 0.53 21.70
N SER A 362 -5.63 -0.66 21.24
CA SER A 362 -5.78 -1.87 22.05
C SER A 362 -4.79 -2.99 21.70
N MET A 363 -3.81 -2.72 20.84
CA MET A 363 -2.87 -3.74 20.34
C MET A 363 -1.51 -3.57 21.00
N ALA A 364 -1.38 -4.15 22.19
CA ALA A 364 -0.13 -4.26 22.93
C ALA A 364 -0.08 -5.63 23.60
N ASP A 365 1.07 -6.30 23.50
CA ASP A 365 1.32 -7.60 24.10
C ASP A 365 1.41 -7.52 25.64
N GLN A 366 1.29 -8.65 26.32
CA GLN A 366 1.45 -8.75 27.76
C GLN A 366 2.90 -8.52 28.26
N SER A 367 3.91 -8.82 27.44
CA SER A 367 5.34 -8.50 27.65
C SER A 367 5.53 -6.98 27.75
N GLY A 368 4.76 -6.26 26.94
CA GLY A 368 4.62 -4.82 26.87
C GLY A 368 5.36 -4.23 25.68
N SER A 369 4.62 -3.45 24.90
CA SER A 369 5.03 -3.12 23.52
C SER A 369 5.61 -1.73 23.34
N ASN A 370 6.57 -1.65 22.43
CA ASN A 370 7.46 -0.56 22.14
C ASN A 370 7.49 -0.25 20.64
N GLY A 371 8.01 0.94 20.31
CA GLY A 371 8.40 1.26 18.94
C GLY A 371 9.72 0.57 18.58
N PHE A 372 10.76 0.83 19.36
CA PHE A 372 12.01 0.09 19.35
C PHE A 372 12.19 -0.67 20.66
N GLU A 373 12.51 -1.95 20.58
CA GLU A 373 13.21 -2.70 21.62
C GLU A 373 14.60 -3.05 21.09
N VAL A 374 15.63 -2.79 21.89
CA VAL A 374 17.01 -2.92 21.42
C VAL A 374 17.91 -3.45 22.50
N ASP A 375 18.52 -4.58 22.17
CA ASP A 375 19.43 -5.33 23.00
C ASP A 375 20.76 -5.55 22.31
N ASN A 376 21.84 -5.72 23.08
CA ASN A 376 23.04 -6.34 22.50
C ASN A 376 22.89 -7.86 22.44
N ASN A 377 22.37 -8.42 23.53
CA ASN A 377 21.93 -9.79 23.69
C ASN A 377 21.09 -9.89 24.97
N GLY A 378 20.35 -11.00 25.13
CA GLY A 378 19.47 -11.23 26.28
C GLY A 378 20.13 -11.17 27.66
N SER A 379 21.46 -11.36 27.75
CA SER A 379 22.19 -11.24 29.03
C SER A 379 22.75 -9.85 29.31
N GLY A 380 22.70 -8.92 28.34
CA GLY A 380 23.37 -7.62 28.41
C GLY A 380 24.90 -7.69 28.40
N ALA A 381 25.47 -8.82 27.98
CA ALA A 381 26.92 -9.02 27.99
C ALA A 381 27.64 -8.14 26.96
N LEU A 382 28.86 -7.72 27.31
CA LEU A 382 29.76 -6.89 26.51
C LEU A 382 30.47 -7.73 25.42
N VAL A 383 29.70 -8.26 24.47
CA VAL A 383 30.18 -9.15 23.41
C VAL A 383 30.05 -8.48 22.05
N ALA A 384 31.11 -8.56 21.25
CA ALA A 384 31.12 -8.10 19.86
C ALA A 384 30.70 -9.23 18.89
N PRO A 385 30.14 -8.89 17.70
CA PRO A 385 29.71 -7.56 17.27
C PRO A 385 28.62 -7.00 18.18
N TYR A 386 28.64 -5.68 18.38
CA TYR A 386 27.61 -5.01 19.17
C TYR A 386 26.41 -4.67 18.30
N THR A 387 25.20 -4.75 18.85
CA THR A 387 24.00 -4.23 18.18
C THR A 387 24.19 -2.74 18.00
N SER A 388 24.42 -2.34 16.75
CA SER A 388 24.93 -1.02 16.38
C SER A 388 24.35 -0.50 15.08
N ALA A 389 23.21 -1.07 14.69
CA ALA A 389 22.44 -0.70 13.52
C ALA A 389 22.16 0.80 13.45
N LYS A 390 22.03 1.27 12.21
CA LYS A 390 21.83 2.68 11.89
C LYS A 390 20.46 2.85 11.27
N PHE A 391 19.58 3.57 11.96
CA PHE A 391 18.26 3.94 11.48
C PHE A 391 18.26 5.41 11.10
N SER A 392 17.75 5.77 9.92
CA SER A 392 17.48 7.15 9.54
C SER A 392 16.08 7.29 8.97
N ASN A 393 15.44 8.44 9.18
CA ASN A 393 14.12 8.73 8.61
C ASN A 393 13.06 7.72 9.08
N VAL A 394 12.90 7.59 10.40
CA VAL A 394 11.88 6.72 11.00
C VAL A 394 10.73 7.58 11.52
N THR A 395 9.49 7.17 11.25
CA THR A 395 8.27 7.75 11.84
C THR A 395 7.56 6.70 12.67
N MET A 396 7.42 6.92 13.98
CA MET A 396 6.66 6.02 14.87
C MET A 396 5.46 6.75 15.48
N ILE A 397 4.27 6.24 15.20
CA ILE A 397 3.00 6.77 15.68
C ILE A 397 2.43 5.79 16.72
N GLY A 398 2.64 6.13 17.99
CA GLY A 398 2.03 5.44 19.10
C GLY A 398 0.51 5.64 19.17
N PRO A 399 -0.19 4.89 20.03
CA PRO A 399 -1.66 4.83 20.03
C PRO A 399 -2.35 6.09 20.56
N LYS A 400 -1.61 7.00 21.22
CA LYS A 400 -2.18 8.07 22.03
C LYS A 400 -2.48 9.34 21.22
N LYS A 401 -3.58 9.33 20.47
CA LYS A 401 -4.02 10.48 19.64
C LYS A 401 -4.25 11.78 20.42
N THR A 402 -4.86 11.71 21.59
CA THR A 402 -5.18 12.89 22.43
C THR A 402 -4.91 12.56 23.89
N ARG A 403 -4.92 13.59 24.74
CA ARG A 403 -4.77 13.43 26.18
C ARG A 403 -5.83 12.48 26.76
N GLU A 404 -7.01 12.43 26.17
CA GLU A 404 -8.17 11.68 26.63
C GLU A 404 -8.27 10.28 26.01
N THR A 405 -7.52 9.97 24.95
CA THR A 405 -7.57 8.66 24.26
C THR A 405 -7.21 7.51 25.20
N ALA A 406 -8.13 6.59 25.48
CA ALA A 406 -7.80 5.37 26.21
C ALA A 406 -6.95 4.43 25.33
N ILE A 407 -5.91 3.83 25.92
CA ILE A 407 -5.01 2.88 25.25
C ILE A 407 -4.75 1.68 26.18
N SER A 408 -4.25 0.58 25.64
CA SER A 408 -3.78 -0.55 26.45
C SER A 408 -2.74 -0.09 27.48
N LEU A 409 -2.80 -0.67 28.68
CA LEU A 409 -1.83 -0.39 29.75
C LEU A 409 -0.46 -1.02 29.48
N GLN A 410 -0.38 -1.95 28.53
CA GLN A 410 0.85 -2.66 28.22
C GLN A 410 1.76 -1.90 27.24
N PHE A 411 1.31 -0.81 26.64
CA PHE A 411 2.22 0.06 25.90
C PHE A 411 3.28 0.65 26.82
N GLN A 412 4.52 0.72 26.34
CA GLN A 412 5.65 1.21 27.13
C GLN A 412 6.39 2.38 26.48
N ASN A 413 7.27 2.14 25.50
CA ASN A 413 8.25 3.14 25.07
C ASN A 413 8.25 3.36 23.55
N ALA A 414 8.51 4.58 23.08
CA ALA A 414 8.84 4.77 21.67
C ALA A 414 10.21 4.16 21.35
N MET A 415 11.15 4.25 22.29
CA MET A 415 12.46 3.61 22.25
C MET A 415 12.82 3.05 23.63
N HIS A 416 12.90 1.73 23.76
CA HIS A 416 13.53 1.04 24.88
C HIS A 416 14.92 0.56 24.44
N LEU A 417 15.95 1.29 24.86
CA LEU A 417 17.33 0.97 24.52
C LEU A 417 17.98 0.38 25.76
N ARG A 418 18.31 -0.91 25.71
CA ARG A 418 18.77 -1.65 26.89
C ARG A 418 19.92 -2.62 26.57
N ARG A 419 20.37 -3.33 27.61
CA ARG A 419 21.32 -4.47 27.53
C ARG A 419 22.58 -4.21 26.68
N SER A 420 23.25 -3.08 26.91
CA SER A 420 24.58 -2.77 26.33
C SER A 420 24.60 -2.53 24.81
N ASN A 421 23.47 -2.17 24.20
CA ASN A 421 23.44 -1.85 22.77
C ASN A 421 24.18 -0.53 22.44
N LYS A 422 24.45 -0.33 21.15
CA LYS A 422 25.11 0.85 20.55
C LYS A 422 24.32 1.37 19.34
N ILE A 423 23.00 1.29 19.37
CA ILE A 423 22.15 1.68 18.24
C ILE A 423 22.34 3.15 17.87
N LYS A 424 22.08 3.49 16.61
CA LYS A 424 22.21 4.86 16.11
C LYS A 424 20.95 5.24 15.35
N ILE A 425 20.24 6.27 15.80
CA ILE A 425 18.99 6.73 15.21
C ILE A 425 19.12 8.21 14.82
N TYR A 426 18.81 8.51 13.57
CA TYR A 426 18.99 9.83 12.96
C TYR A 426 17.73 10.32 12.28
N ASN A 427 17.52 11.64 12.23
CA ASN A 427 16.52 12.26 11.36
C ASN A 427 15.13 11.63 11.50
N SER A 428 14.70 11.33 12.72
CA SER A 428 13.50 10.52 12.99
C SER A 428 12.47 11.29 13.81
N PHE A 429 11.22 10.84 13.76
CA PHE A 429 10.09 11.42 14.48
C PHE A 429 9.31 10.32 15.20
N LEU A 430 9.07 10.48 16.49
CA LEU A 430 8.28 9.53 17.26
C LEU A 430 7.30 10.28 18.16
N THR A 431 6.09 9.73 18.33
CA THR A 431 5.04 10.39 19.09
C THR A 431 4.05 9.39 19.69
N GLY A 432 3.34 9.79 20.75
CA GLY A 432 2.13 9.09 21.20
C GLY A 432 2.37 7.81 21.99
N TYR A 433 3.56 7.61 22.54
CA TYR A 433 3.95 6.48 23.41
C TYR A 433 4.07 6.89 24.87
N PRO A 434 3.75 6.01 25.84
CA PRO A 434 3.87 6.28 27.27
C PRO A 434 5.18 6.92 27.69
N ASN A 435 6.29 6.36 27.25
CA ASN A 435 7.60 6.98 27.35
C ASN A 435 8.16 7.24 25.97
N GLY A 436 8.97 8.28 25.83
CA GLY A 436 9.66 8.59 24.59
C GLY A 436 10.89 7.70 24.46
N LEU A 437 11.96 8.10 25.13
CA LEU A 437 13.21 7.35 25.23
C LEU A 437 13.36 6.75 26.62
N PHE A 438 13.72 5.48 26.70
CA PHE A 438 14.21 4.83 27.90
C PHE A 438 15.61 4.24 27.67
N ILE A 439 16.62 4.83 28.32
CA ILE A 439 17.99 4.29 28.40
C ILE A 439 18.09 3.41 29.65
N ASP A 440 18.19 2.10 29.44
CA ASP A 440 18.14 1.11 30.51
C ASP A 440 19.45 0.32 30.62
N GLY A 441 20.06 0.32 31.80
CA GLY A 441 21.31 -0.39 32.08
C GLY A 441 22.57 0.46 31.98
N VAL A 442 23.47 0.25 32.95
CA VAL A 442 24.71 1.02 33.15
C VAL A 442 25.61 1.07 31.92
N ASN A 443 25.71 -0.06 31.20
CA ASN A 443 26.53 -0.15 30.00
C ASN A 443 25.91 0.60 28.81
N THR A 444 24.59 0.56 28.68
CA THR A 444 23.86 1.33 27.66
C THR A 444 24.05 2.83 27.88
N ALA A 445 23.93 3.29 29.13
CA ALA A 445 24.21 4.67 29.51
C ALA A 445 25.69 5.05 29.30
N ALA A 446 26.63 4.13 29.55
CA ALA A 446 28.05 4.34 29.27
C ALA A 446 28.31 4.50 27.75
N HIS A 447 27.69 3.68 26.91
CA HIS A 447 27.79 3.80 25.45
C HIS A 447 27.14 5.08 24.91
N ALA A 448 26.06 5.55 25.53
CA ALA A 448 25.48 6.86 25.25
C ALA A 448 26.46 7.99 25.61
N THR A 449 27.07 7.92 26.80
CA THR A 449 28.07 8.91 27.26
C THR A 449 29.33 8.92 26.37
N GLY A 450 29.75 7.74 25.90
CA GLY A 450 30.90 7.56 25.00
C GLY A 450 30.61 7.86 23.52
N ASP A 451 29.40 8.31 23.20
CA ASP A 451 28.92 8.59 21.84
C ASP A 451 28.93 7.38 20.87
N GLU A 452 28.86 6.18 21.41
CA GLU A 452 28.77 4.93 20.64
C GLU A 452 27.31 4.57 20.30
N LEU A 453 26.39 4.90 21.21
CA LEU A 453 24.96 4.98 20.99
C LEU A 453 24.61 6.44 20.64
N GLN A 454 23.95 6.67 19.50
CA GLN A 454 23.70 8.03 19.00
C GLN A 454 22.22 8.27 18.70
N LEU A 455 21.67 9.37 19.23
CA LEU A 455 20.43 9.99 18.76
C LEU A 455 20.74 11.39 18.23
N ARG A 456 20.41 11.65 16.96
CA ARG A 456 20.64 12.96 16.30
C ARG A 456 19.47 13.35 15.43
N ASN A 457 19.06 14.62 15.47
CA ASN A 457 17.89 15.12 14.73
C ASN A 457 16.64 14.26 14.96
N VAL A 458 16.50 13.70 16.17
CA VAL A 458 15.32 12.95 16.58
C VAL A 458 14.33 13.91 17.21
N VAL A 459 13.09 13.88 16.73
CA VAL A 459 11.98 14.66 17.26
C VAL A 459 11.08 13.72 18.07
N LEU A 460 10.95 13.97 19.37
CA LEU A 460 9.94 13.34 20.22
C LEU A 460 8.81 14.35 20.46
N ALA A 461 7.57 13.95 20.20
CA ALA A 461 6.42 14.81 20.37
C ALA A 461 5.31 14.13 21.16
N GLY A 462 4.49 14.90 21.88
CA GLY A 462 3.26 14.38 22.48
C GLY A 462 3.49 13.22 23.45
N VAL A 463 4.55 13.32 24.26
CA VAL A 463 4.89 12.35 25.31
C VAL A 463 4.67 12.96 26.69
N GLU A 464 5.40 14.04 27.01
CA GLU A 464 5.23 14.77 28.26
C GLU A 464 3.90 15.54 28.22
N HIS A 465 3.15 15.54 29.32
CA HIS A 465 1.86 16.25 29.46
C HIS A 465 0.68 15.74 28.61
N TRP A 466 0.80 14.56 27.98
CA TRP A 466 -0.27 13.93 27.20
C TRP A 466 -1.29 13.09 28.01
N GLY A 467 -1.40 13.34 29.33
CA GLY A 467 -2.53 12.87 30.16
C GLY A 467 -2.29 11.66 31.07
N GLY A 468 -3.17 11.50 32.07
CA GLY A 468 -3.03 10.56 33.19
C GLY A 468 -3.98 9.35 33.16
N SER A 469 -4.43 8.90 32.00
CA SER A 469 -5.41 7.80 31.84
C SER A 469 -4.82 6.39 32.06
N GLY A 470 -3.88 6.19 33.00
CA GLY A 470 -3.18 4.89 33.13
C GLY A 470 -1.89 4.76 32.29
N TYR A 471 -1.49 5.81 31.59
CA TYR A 471 -0.33 5.83 30.69
C TYR A 471 0.93 5.21 31.35
N GLY A 472 1.50 4.17 30.74
CA GLY A 472 2.78 3.58 31.14
C GLY A 472 2.76 2.78 32.46
N SER A 473 1.60 2.50 33.04
CA SER A 473 1.49 1.61 34.20
C SER A 473 1.34 0.16 33.73
N ALA A 474 2.44 -0.46 33.32
CA ALA A 474 2.49 -1.91 33.12
C ALA A 474 1.92 -2.60 34.38
N GLY A 475 0.80 -3.29 34.25
CA GLY A 475 0.38 -4.34 35.19
C GLY A 475 0.02 -4.01 36.65
N THR A 476 -0.01 -2.76 37.14
CA THR A 476 -0.53 -2.51 38.50
C THR A 476 -2.06 -2.53 38.52
N LEU A 477 -2.65 -3.73 38.63
CA LEU A 477 -4.01 -3.91 39.16
C LEU A 477 -4.01 -3.34 40.58
N PHE A 478 -4.52 -2.13 40.76
CA PHE A 478 -4.79 -1.59 42.09
C PHE A 478 -5.96 -2.37 42.70
N THR A 479 -5.66 -3.44 43.43
CA THR A 479 -6.64 -4.21 44.21
C THR A 479 -7.11 -3.49 45.47
N ASN A 480 -6.80 -2.21 45.66
CA ASN A 480 -7.31 -1.41 46.77
C ASN A 480 -7.59 0.04 46.37
N SER A 481 -8.89 0.32 46.22
CA SER A 481 -9.58 1.62 46.32
C SER A 481 -9.19 2.74 45.32
N PRO A 482 -10.16 3.30 44.56
CA PRO A 482 -9.94 4.31 43.52
C PRO A 482 -9.63 5.73 44.06
N ALA A 483 -9.12 5.87 45.29
CA ALA A 483 -9.01 7.17 45.95
C ALA A 483 -7.68 7.48 46.67
N ASN A 484 -6.75 6.54 46.89
CA ASN A 484 -5.54 6.82 47.69
C ASN A 484 -4.27 6.15 47.15
N GLY A 485 -3.79 6.61 46.00
CA GLY A 485 -2.38 6.55 45.61
C GLY A 485 -1.96 7.97 45.25
N ASP A 486 -0.88 8.47 45.84
CA ASP A 486 -0.47 9.88 45.85
C ASP A 486 -0.80 10.69 44.58
N GLN A 487 -1.83 11.53 44.74
CA GLN A 487 -2.11 12.80 44.08
C GLN A 487 -1.73 13.01 42.60
N HIS A 488 -2.78 12.95 41.78
CA HIS A 488 -3.04 13.97 40.75
C HIS A 488 -3.45 15.30 41.41
N PRO A 489 -2.99 16.47 40.91
CA PRO A 489 -3.98 17.33 40.21
C PRO A 489 -3.58 17.96 38.85
N THR A 490 -2.38 17.76 38.27
CA THR A 490 -2.04 18.30 36.92
C THR A 490 -1.24 17.34 35.99
N ASN A 491 -1.55 16.04 36.04
CA ASN A 491 -0.82 14.84 35.54
C ASN A 491 -0.18 14.88 34.13
N PRO A 492 1.15 14.72 34.01
CA PRO A 492 1.78 13.86 33.02
C PRO A 492 2.07 12.47 33.63
N ARG A 493 1.61 11.38 33.00
CA ARG A 493 2.05 10.02 33.38
C ARG A 493 3.15 9.47 32.47
N GLY A 494 3.45 10.20 31.39
CA GLY A 494 4.45 9.79 30.41
C GLY A 494 5.72 10.57 30.60
N VAL A 495 6.84 9.90 30.34
CA VAL A 495 8.17 10.46 30.52
C VAL A 495 8.85 10.54 29.16
N ALA A 496 9.13 11.75 28.70
CA ALA A 496 9.79 11.95 27.41
C ALA A 496 11.16 11.25 27.38
N LEU A 497 11.94 11.38 28.44
CA LEU A 497 13.31 10.87 28.56
C LEU A 497 13.49 10.21 29.93
N LYS A 498 13.78 8.91 29.94
CA LYS A 498 13.88 8.08 31.15
C LYS A 498 15.21 7.32 31.18
N THR A 499 15.74 7.10 32.39
CA THR A 499 16.82 6.16 32.62
C THR A 499 16.73 5.52 34.01
N THR A 500 17.29 4.32 34.16
CA THR A 500 17.48 3.60 35.43
C THR A 500 18.83 3.92 36.08
N GLU A 501 19.74 4.60 35.36
CA GLU A 501 21.14 4.72 35.75
C GLU A 501 21.45 5.98 36.56
N ALA A 502 21.76 5.78 37.84
CA ALA A 502 22.14 6.84 38.74
C ALA A 502 23.43 7.54 38.25
N GLY A 503 23.33 8.83 37.95
CA GLY A 503 24.46 9.64 37.47
C GLY A 503 24.52 9.85 35.95
N PHE A 504 23.62 9.21 35.18
CA PHE A 504 23.44 9.55 33.77
C PHE A 504 22.29 10.55 33.60
N ASP A 505 22.63 11.78 33.20
CA ASP A 505 21.63 12.81 32.87
C ASP A 505 21.14 12.62 31.43
N VAL A 506 20.11 11.79 31.27
CA VAL A 506 19.51 11.49 29.96
C VAL A 506 18.91 12.74 29.29
N ILE A 507 18.47 13.73 30.08
CA ILE A 507 17.90 14.98 29.57
C ILE A 507 19.01 15.85 28.98
N ALA A 508 20.09 16.06 29.73
CA ALA A 508 21.24 16.80 29.23
C ALA A 508 21.87 16.12 28.01
N TRP A 509 22.00 14.79 28.05
CA TRP A 509 22.52 14.01 26.93
C TRP A 509 21.66 14.19 25.66
N TYR A 510 20.35 13.97 25.74
CA TYR A 510 19.46 14.13 24.59
C TYR A 510 19.50 15.55 24.00
N ASN A 511 19.58 16.57 24.87
CA ASN A 511 19.62 17.98 24.49
C ASN A 511 21.03 18.53 24.21
N THR A 512 22.04 17.68 24.04
CA THR A 512 23.40 18.12 23.75
C THR A 512 23.43 19.05 22.52
N ALA A 513 24.06 20.21 22.68
CA ALA A 513 24.12 21.23 21.64
C ALA A 513 24.77 20.67 20.36
N GLY A 514 24.16 20.96 19.21
CA GLY A 514 24.62 20.48 17.90
C GLY A 514 24.11 19.09 17.52
N TRP A 515 23.40 18.36 18.40
CA TRP A 515 22.80 17.07 18.05
C TRP A 515 21.43 17.19 17.37
N GLY A 516 20.79 18.36 17.45
CA GLY A 516 19.56 18.68 16.71
C GLY A 516 18.30 17.94 17.15
N ASN A 517 18.35 17.22 18.27
CA ASN A 517 17.17 16.59 18.86
C ASN A 517 16.17 17.62 19.37
N GLN A 518 14.88 17.29 19.37
CA GLN A 518 13.80 18.21 19.77
C GLN A 518 12.71 17.48 20.56
N LEU A 519 12.26 18.10 21.65
CA LEU A 519 11.05 17.74 22.37
C LEU A 519 9.93 18.72 21.97
N LEU A 520 8.77 18.19 21.60
CA LEU A 520 7.56 18.96 21.34
C LEU A 520 6.45 18.55 22.31
N ASP A 521 5.69 19.53 22.77
CA ASP A 521 4.57 19.28 23.68
C ASP A 521 3.50 18.41 23.02
N LYS A 522 3.23 18.64 21.72
CA LYS A 522 2.17 17.97 20.99
C LYS A 522 2.62 17.44 19.65
N TRP A 523 2.03 16.33 19.22
CA TRP A 523 2.28 15.80 17.88
C TRP A 523 1.84 16.78 16.78
N GLN A 524 0.82 17.61 17.06
CA GLN A 524 0.35 18.66 16.14
C GLN A 524 1.45 19.67 15.84
N ASP A 525 2.35 19.92 16.80
CA ASP A 525 3.43 20.89 16.64
C ASP A 525 4.48 20.38 15.64
N ALA A 526 4.52 19.06 15.41
CA ALA A 526 5.30 18.46 14.34
C ALA A 526 4.65 18.66 12.95
N GLY A 527 3.34 18.95 12.89
CA GLY A 527 2.60 19.14 11.64
C GLY A 527 2.25 17.85 10.89
N ILE A 528 2.11 16.72 11.57
CA ILE A 528 1.59 15.48 10.97
C ILE A 528 0.05 15.52 10.83
N ASN A 529 -0.52 14.64 10.02
CA ASN A 529 -1.96 14.59 9.80
C ASN A 529 -2.71 13.84 10.92
N LEU A 530 -3.88 14.37 11.31
CA LEU A 530 -4.71 13.82 12.39
C LEU A 530 -5.14 12.37 12.15
N ASN A 531 -5.42 11.99 10.90
CA ASN A 531 -5.90 10.67 10.54
C ASN A 531 -4.82 9.57 10.63
N MET A 532 -3.57 9.91 10.95
CA MET A 532 -2.53 8.90 11.24
C MET A 532 -2.86 8.02 12.44
N PHE A 533 -3.72 8.49 13.35
CA PHE A 533 -4.18 7.74 14.53
C PHE A 533 -5.54 7.05 14.32
N ASP A 534 -6.19 7.26 13.18
CA ASP A 534 -7.56 6.84 12.95
C ASP A 534 -7.64 5.52 12.18
N ALA A 535 -8.82 4.89 12.18
CA ALA A 535 -9.08 3.75 11.32
C ALA A 535 -9.16 4.19 9.85
N GLY A 536 -8.75 3.31 8.94
CA GLY A 536 -8.73 3.56 7.50
C GLY A 536 -7.33 3.92 6.99
N LYS A 537 -7.27 4.46 5.76
CA LYS A 537 -6.00 4.85 5.13
C LYS A 537 -5.48 6.15 5.78
N PRO A 538 -4.29 6.14 6.41
CA PRO A 538 -3.68 7.33 6.98
C PRO A 538 -3.14 8.25 5.87
N THR A 539 -3.06 9.56 6.15
CA THR A 539 -2.29 10.51 5.35
C THR A 539 -0.89 10.60 5.95
N VAL A 540 0.04 9.82 5.39
CA VAL A 540 1.37 9.59 5.98
C VAL A 540 2.37 10.72 5.74
N THR A 541 2.14 11.57 4.74
CA THR A 541 2.99 12.74 4.48
C THR A 541 2.72 13.85 5.50
N PRO A 542 3.74 14.61 5.93
CA PRO A 542 3.52 15.77 6.80
C PRO A 542 2.73 16.88 6.08
N GLY A 543 1.97 17.66 6.84
CA GLY A 543 1.21 18.79 6.32
C GLY A 543 2.10 19.95 5.85
N ALA A 544 1.53 20.85 5.05
CA ALA A 544 2.21 22.06 4.62
C ALA A 544 2.69 22.89 5.83
N GLY A 545 3.97 23.27 5.84
CA GLY A 545 4.57 24.02 6.95
C GLY A 545 5.02 23.15 8.14
N SER A 546 4.88 21.83 8.07
CA SER A 546 5.42 20.90 9.06
C SER A 546 6.94 21.11 9.23
N ILE A 547 7.40 21.13 10.48
CA ILE A 547 8.83 21.19 10.80
C ILE A 547 9.58 19.93 10.36
N LEU A 548 8.87 18.83 10.09
CA LEU A 548 9.42 17.57 9.65
C LEU A 548 9.86 17.62 8.19
N LEU A 549 9.34 18.55 7.37
CA LEU A 549 9.75 18.69 5.96
C LEU A 549 11.18 19.21 5.78
N THR A 550 11.82 19.66 6.87
CA THR A 550 13.17 20.24 6.88
C THR A 550 13.97 19.75 8.10
N GLY A 551 15.26 20.11 8.14
CA GLY A 551 16.11 19.93 9.31
C GLY A 551 16.75 18.54 9.45
N ALA A 552 16.62 17.65 8.45
CA ALA A 552 17.47 16.47 8.42
C ALA A 552 18.92 16.83 8.13
N ASP A 553 19.84 16.09 8.74
CA ASP A 553 21.27 16.26 8.62
C ASP A 553 21.93 14.91 8.31
N PHE A 554 22.72 14.89 7.25
CA PHE A 554 23.47 13.72 6.77
C PHE A 554 24.98 13.93 6.83
N THR A 555 25.44 14.94 7.58
CA THR A 555 26.88 15.25 7.73
C THR A 555 27.62 14.25 8.62
N ASN A 556 26.90 13.52 9.49
CA ASN A 556 27.50 12.49 10.33
C ASN A 556 27.98 11.30 9.46
N ALA A 557 29.24 10.92 9.61
CA ALA A 557 29.87 9.84 8.83
C ALA A 557 29.15 8.48 8.98
N ASN A 558 28.40 8.27 10.07
CA ASN A 558 27.59 7.07 10.25
C ASN A 558 26.50 6.91 9.18
N LEU A 559 26.04 8.01 8.57
CA LEU A 559 24.99 8.04 7.54
C LEU A 559 25.53 7.86 6.12
N SER A 560 26.84 7.62 5.95
CA SER A 560 27.43 7.38 4.64
C SER A 560 26.75 6.22 3.91
N GLY A 561 26.26 6.47 2.70
CA GLY A 561 25.57 5.49 1.85
C GLY A 561 24.05 5.47 2.01
N MET A 562 23.48 6.23 2.95
CA MET A 562 22.03 6.50 3.00
C MET A 562 21.66 7.64 2.04
N GLU A 563 20.38 7.72 1.68
CA GLU A 563 19.87 8.79 0.82
C GLU A 563 19.77 10.10 1.60
N ASN A 564 20.37 11.17 1.07
CA ASN A 564 20.27 12.49 1.68
C ASN A 564 18.94 13.15 1.30
N VAL A 565 18.11 13.40 2.30
CA VAL A 565 16.86 14.13 2.18
C VAL A 565 16.81 15.33 3.11
N THR A 566 15.86 16.24 2.91
CA THR A 566 15.70 17.42 3.76
C THR A 566 14.84 17.16 5.00
N PHE A 567 14.00 16.13 4.97
CA PHE A 567 12.96 15.89 5.96
C PHE A 567 13.37 14.91 7.06
N ARG A 568 12.87 15.13 8.28
CA ARG A 568 12.97 14.22 9.43
C ARG A 568 11.70 13.39 9.54
N GLY A 569 11.84 12.14 10.00
CA GLY A 569 10.80 11.13 9.84
C GLY A 569 10.86 10.45 8.48
N ALA A 570 9.94 9.52 8.24
CA ALA A 570 9.95 8.65 7.07
C ALA A 570 9.42 9.30 5.79
N PHE A 571 8.84 10.49 5.86
CA PHE A 571 8.12 11.10 4.75
C PHE A 571 8.48 12.58 4.55
N GLY A 572 8.75 12.92 3.29
CA GLY A 572 8.69 14.29 2.77
C GLY A 572 7.34 14.56 2.12
N ALA A 573 7.33 15.19 0.95
CA ALA A 573 6.10 15.45 0.19
C ALA A 573 5.54 14.23 -0.55
N THR A 574 6.33 13.17 -0.72
CA THR A 574 5.96 11.97 -1.47
C THR A 574 5.53 10.84 -0.53
N ASP A 575 4.36 10.27 -0.82
CA ASP A 575 3.88 9.04 -0.17
C ASP A 575 4.45 7.80 -0.89
N TRP A 576 5.52 7.23 -0.34
CA TRP A 576 6.12 6.01 -0.87
C TRP A 576 5.33 4.74 -0.52
N THR A 577 4.28 4.84 0.31
CA THR A 577 3.38 3.71 0.60
C THR A 577 2.30 3.53 -0.45
N ALA A 578 2.11 4.54 -1.31
CA ALA A 578 1.07 4.57 -2.32
C ALA A 578 1.20 3.40 -3.31
N GLY A 579 0.06 2.74 -3.56
CA GLY A 579 -0.07 1.64 -4.51
C GLY A 579 0.06 0.25 -3.88
N TRP A 580 0.93 0.09 -2.88
CA TRP A 580 1.36 -1.25 -2.46
C TRP A 580 1.09 -1.60 -1.01
N VAL A 581 0.91 -0.63 -0.11
CA VAL A 581 0.54 -0.90 1.29
C VAL A 581 -0.97 -1.09 1.40
N ASP A 582 -1.40 -2.17 2.06
CA ASP A 582 -2.80 -2.41 2.37
C ASP A 582 -3.13 -1.96 3.81
N TRP A 583 -3.85 -0.85 3.92
CA TRP A 583 -4.30 -0.29 5.21
C TRP A 583 -5.59 -0.95 5.75
N ASN A 584 -6.19 -1.85 4.98
CA ASN A 584 -7.48 -2.49 5.23
C ASN A 584 -7.47 -4.00 4.95
N CYS A 585 -6.33 -4.66 5.18
CA CYS A 585 -6.14 -6.10 4.94
C CYS A 585 -7.12 -7.02 5.69
N ALA A 586 -7.85 -6.50 6.68
CA ALA A 586 -8.91 -7.21 7.41
C ALA A 586 -10.12 -7.55 6.52
N LEU A 587 -10.39 -6.71 5.52
CA LEU A 587 -11.56 -6.84 4.63
C LEU A 587 -11.19 -7.31 3.22
N THR A 588 -9.90 -7.45 2.93
CA THR A 588 -9.42 -7.86 1.60
C THR A 588 -9.65 -9.35 1.37
N GLU A 589 -10.37 -9.67 0.29
CA GLU A 589 -10.56 -11.04 -0.19
C GLU A 589 -9.48 -11.37 -1.21
N TYR A 590 -8.77 -12.48 -1.00
CA TYR A 590 -7.64 -12.89 -1.82
C TYR A 590 -8.04 -14.14 -2.62
N ASN A 591 -8.90 -13.94 -3.63
CA ASN A 591 -9.42 -15.01 -4.49
C ASN A 591 -8.60 -15.26 -5.75
#